data_AF-A0A6L7XBA6-F1
#
_entry.id   AF-A0A6L7XBA6-F1
#
_cell.length_a   1.000
_cell.length_b   1.000
_cell.length_c   1.000
_cell.angle_alpha   90.00
_cell.angle_beta   90.00
_cell.angle_gamma   90.00
#
_symmetry.space_group_name_H-M   'P 1'
#
loop_
_entity.id
_entity.type
_entity.pdbx_description
1 polymer ?
#
loop_
_entity_poly.entity_id
_entity_poly.type
_entity_poly.pdbx_seq_one_letter_code
_entity_poly.pdbx_strand_id
1 'polypeptide(L)'
;MASASNRAGSSEITYSPPRRSSPTPPLTRQTLPLAIGAAAWQTPAGWLAPFLVRSTVAPRSVSRAGSFRSRRRGCMTRPSIRQVSAVLAVATFLSAACGGDEATPASSDAASQAPATSTGAPEPVEPATEAPTTTAPPTTTTLPESPPPSEREIVSAGDWHSCGVRVDGTVTCWGSNEFLFFDEADNSGWDYAGNLDVPPGQFLSVSAGALHTCGLRPGLTVSCWGVDHSGESDPPPGQFRAVSAGRSHSCGLRTDRTIACWGWGDKGQTDPPPGEFRAVSAGGGHSCGLRTDGTIACWGLGDKGQTDAPEGQFLAVAAGSIYSCGVRVEHTVVCWGFDNGGVLDTPDDPLLSVATGNSHVCGVRADQTLTCWGLSDYHDLASDSWVEVGKLDVPAGQFLSVAAGEYHSCGLRVDGTVACWGLNIEGQADAPAGLFGP
;
A
#
# COMPACT_ATOMS: atom_id res chain seq x y z
N MET A 1 -19.79 -80.57 30.46
CA MET A 1 -20.88 -81.38 29.89
C MET A 1 -21.85 -80.42 29.23
N ALA A 2 -22.07 -80.60 27.91
CA ALA A 2 -23.22 -80.27 27.04
C ALA A 2 -24.00 -78.94 27.26
N SER A 3 -24.46 -78.16 26.27
CA SER A 3 -24.67 -78.28 24.81
C SER A 3 -25.01 -76.85 24.34
N ALA A 4 -24.37 -76.23 23.32
CA ALA A 4 -24.63 -76.34 21.87
C ALA A 4 -26.12 -76.09 21.50
N SER A 5 -26.53 -75.44 20.42
CA SER A 5 -25.95 -74.71 19.27
C SER A 5 -27.14 -74.52 18.29
N ASN A 6 -27.19 -73.45 17.51
CA ASN A 6 -27.60 -73.43 16.08
C ASN A 6 -27.39 -71.99 15.55
N ARG A 7 -26.42 -71.71 14.66
CA ARG A 7 -26.40 -71.94 13.18
C ARG A 7 -27.62 -71.32 12.49
N ALA A 8 -27.54 -70.65 11.34
CA ALA A 8 -26.46 -70.22 10.44
C ALA A 8 -27.10 -69.38 9.31
N GLY A 9 -26.29 -68.63 8.55
CA GLY A 9 -26.58 -68.20 7.17
C GLY A 9 -26.74 -66.68 7.00
N SER A 10 -25.71 -65.88 6.69
CA SER A 10 -24.91 -65.76 5.45
C SER A 10 -25.68 -65.28 4.21
N SER A 11 -25.54 -63.99 3.89
CA SER A 11 -25.33 -63.50 2.52
C SER A 11 -24.87 -62.03 2.52
N GLU A 12 -23.64 -61.84 2.07
CA GLU A 12 -23.08 -60.55 1.64
C GLU A 12 -23.87 -60.00 0.45
N ILE A 13 -24.13 -58.69 0.43
CA ILE A 13 -24.49 -57.96 -0.79
C ILE A 13 -23.58 -56.74 -0.90
N THR A 14 -22.50 -56.92 -1.66
CA THR A 14 -21.75 -55.86 -2.36
C THR A 14 -22.65 -55.17 -3.39
N TYR A 15 -22.68 -53.83 -3.38
CA TYR A 15 -23.30 -53.05 -4.46
C TYR A 15 -22.43 -51.85 -4.88
N SER A 16 -21.85 -51.97 -6.07
CA SER A 16 -21.30 -50.91 -6.94
C SER A 16 -21.00 -51.55 -8.30
N PRO A 17 -20.98 -50.82 -9.43
CA PRO A 17 -21.84 -49.74 -9.93
C PRO A 17 -22.37 -50.08 -11.36
N PRO A 18 -23.23 -49.26 -12.01
CA PRO A 18 -23.42 -49.36 -13.45
C PRO A 18 -22.60 -48.32 -14.22
N ARG A 19 -21.75 -48.82 -15.13
CA ARG A 19 -21.17 -48.09 -16.28
C ARG A 19 -22.22 -47.97 -17.40
N ARG A 20 -22.39 -46.78 -17.99
CA ARG A 20 -22.86 -46.55 -19.38
C ARG A 20 -22.23 -45.24 -19.87
N SER A 21 -21.19 -45.30 -20.70
CA SER A 21 -21.20 -45.37 -22.18
C SER A 21 -21.46 -44.01 -22.85
N SER A 22 -20.37 -43.40 -23.26
CA SER A 22 -20.19 -42.33 -24.24
C SER A 22 -20.68 -42.72 -25.65
N PRO A 23 -21.16 -41.76 -26.47
CA PRO A 23 -21.16 -41.87 -27.92
C PRO A 23 -20.03 -41.03 -28.55
N THR A 24 -19.24 -41.67 -29.41
CA THR A 24 -18.23 -41.12 -30.34
C THR A 24 -18.85 -40.27 -31.47
N PRO A 25 -18.04 -39.42 -32.15
CA PRO A 25 -18.50 -38.46 -33.17
C PRO A 25 -18.51 -39.06 -34.58
N PRO A 26 -19.16 -38.42 -35.59
CA PRO A 26 -18.96 -38.78 -36.98
C PRO A 26 -17.95 -37.86 -37.70
N LEU A 27 -16.92 -38.47 -38.27
CA LEU A 27 -16.24 -38.06 -39.52
C LEU A 27 -17.17 -38.47 -40.69
N THR A 28 -17.34 -37.80 -41.84
CA THR A 28 -16.39 -37.25 -42.82
C THR A 28 -17.22 -36.68 -43.98
N ARG A 29 -16.81 -35.58 -44.64
CA ARG A 29 -16.44 -35.53 -46.08
C ARG A 29 -16.16 -34.12 -46.59
N GLN A 30 -15.04 -34.04 -47.31
CA GLN A 30 -14.56 -32.96 -48.15
C GLN A 30 -15.50 -32.67 -49.33
N THR A 31 -15.54 -31.40 -49.76
CA THR A 31 -15.47 -30.98 -51.17
C THR A 31 -15.11 -29.48 -51.26
N LEU A 32 -13.92 -29.18 -51.76
CA LEU A 32 -13.57 -27.96 -52.55
C LEU A 32 -14.28 -28.06 -53.93
N PRO A 33 -14.51 -26.98 -54.73
CA PRO A 33 -13.43 -26.10 -55.22
C PRO A 33 -13.78 -24.64 -55.66
N LEU A 34 -12.70 -23.92 -56.07
CA LEU A 34 -12.54 -22.83 -57.07
C LEU A 34 -13.06 -21.42 -56.72
N ALA A 35 -12.15 -20.45 -56.43
CA ALA A 35 -11.41 -19.55 -57.34
C ALA A 35 -12.25 -18.35 -57.82
N ILE A 36 -11.83 -17.10 -57.61
CA ILE A 36 -11.05 -16.23 -58.52
C ILE A 36 -10.66 -14.99 -57.67
N GLY A 37 -9.38 -14.58 -57.55
CA GLY A 37 -8.70 -13.55 -58.37
C GLY A 37 -9.13 -12.12 -57.96
N ALA A 38 -8.31 -11.09 -57.77
CA ALA A 38 -6.92 -10.75 -58.06
C ALA A 38 -6.56 -9.56 -57.12
N ALA A 39 -5.40 -9.51 -56.49
CA ALA A 39 -4.20 -8.75 -56.88
C ALA A 39 -4.34 -7.23 -57.07
N ALA A 40 -3.32 -6.53 -56.55
CA ALA A 40 -2.78 -5.21 -56.91
C ALA A 40 -3.26 -4.01 -56.08
N TRP A 41 -2.41 -3.40 -55.23
CA TRP A 41 -1.17 -2.62 -55.42
C TRP A 41 -1.47 -1.12 -55.20
N GLN A 42 -0.54 -0.45 -54.52
CA GLN A 42 -0.24 1.00 -54.56
C GLN A 42 -1.07 1.98 -53.69
N THR A 43 -0.49 2.28 -52.52
CA THR A 43 -0.06 3.62 -51.99
C THR A 43 -0.06 4.82 -52.98
N PRO A 44 0.23 6.07 -52.55
CA PRO A 44 -0.04 6.83 -51.31
C PRO A 44 -0.43 8.31 -51.61
N ALA A 45 -0.21 9.20 -50.63
CA ALA A 45 -0.14 10.68 -50.68
C ALA A 45 -1.49 11.39 -50.59
N GLY A 46 -1.76 12.20 -49.57
CA GLY A 46 -1.08 13.47 -49.24
C GLY A 46 -2.23 14.51 -49.24
N TRP A 47 -2.32 15.47 -48.32
CA TRP A 47 -1.71 16.79 -48.49
C TRP A 47 -2.04 17.64 -47.25
N LEU A 48 -0.97 18.20 -46.65
CA LEU A 48 -0.78 19.57 -46.17
C LEU A 48 -1.99 20.39 -45.64
N ALA A 49 -2.03 20.53 -44.31
CA ALA A 49 -1.80 21.78 -43.54
C ALA A 49 -2.77 23.00 -43.72
N PRO A 50 -2.62 24.11 -42.97
CA PRO A 50 -3.49 24.47 -41.85
C PRO A 50 -4.19 25.84 -42.03
N PHE A 51 -5.19 26.17 -41.20
CA PHE A 51 -5.57 27.58 -40.98
C PHE A 51 -6.08 27.84 -39.57
N LEU A 52 -5.42 28.81 -38.92
CA LEU A 52 -5.77 29.50 -37.68
C LEU A 52 -7.11 30.25 -37.83
N VAL A 53 -7.96 30.25 -36.80
CA VAL A 53 -8.70 31.45 -36.34
C VAL A 53 -8.97 31.37 -34.83
N ARG A 54 -8.48 32.37 -34.10
CA ARG A 54 -8.88 32.74 -32.72
C ARG A 54 -10.29 33.34 -32.73
N SER A 55 -11.11 33.06 -31.73
CA SER A 55 -12.25 33.93 -31.39
C SER A 55 -12.50 33.96 -29.89
N THR A 56 -12.55 35.18 -29.35
CA THR A 56 -12.87 35.55 -27.96
C THR A 56 -14.27 36.14 -27.90
N VAL A 57 -15.14 35.71 -26.99
CA VAL A 57 -16.29 36.50 -26.51
C VAL A 57 -16.61 36.17 -25.03
N ALA A 58 -16.85 37.23 -24.26
CA ALA A 58 -17.15 37.30 -22.83
C ALA A 58 -18.65 37.02 -22.48
N PRO A 59 -19.02 36.85 -21.19
CA PRO A 59 -20.35 36.38 -20.78
C PRO A 59 -21.35 37.51 -20.45
N ARG A 60 -22.64 37.17 -20.48
CA ARG A 60 -23.77 38.00 -20.01
C ARG A 60 -24.49 37.33 -18.83
N SER A 61 -24.72 38.12 -17.79
CA SER A 61 -25.54 37.85 -16.61
C SER A 61 -27.02 38.20 -16.84
N VAL A 62 -27.97 37.42 -16.27
CA VAL A 62 -29.32 37.90 -15.90
C VAL A 62 -29.83 37.13 -14.66
N SER A 63 -30.27 37.89 -13.67
CA SER A 63 -30.90 37.46 -12.41
C SER A 63 -32.43 37.32 -12.56
N ARG A 64 -33.08 36.45 -11.77
CA ARG A 64 -34.51 36.62 -11.43
C ARG A 64 -34.87 36.00 -10.07
N ALA A 65 -35.50 36.82 -9.23
CA ALA A 65 -36.09 36.47 -7.95
C ALA A 65 -37.55 35.99 -8.09
N GLY A 66 -38.03 35.19 -7.13
CA GLY A 66 -39.44 34.84 -6.98
C GLY A 66 -39.74 34.36 -5.55
N SER A 67 -40.51 35.15 -4.81
CA SER A 67 -41.09 34.81 -3.50
C SER A 67 -42.47 34.15 -3.67
N PHE A 68 -42.91 33.24 -2.78
CA PHE A 68 -44.33 33.16 -2.37
C PHE A 68 -44.54 32.48 -1.00
N ARG A 69 -45.69 32.81 -0.40
CA ARG A 69 -46.05 32.82 1.02
C ARG A 69 -46.57 31.52 1.64
N SER A 70 -46.53 31.52 2.98
CA SER A 70 -47.15 30.66 3.99
C SER A 70 -48.66 30.37 3.90
N ARG A 71 -49.09 29.22 4.44
CA ARG A 71 -50.30 29.10 5.30
C ARG A 71 -50.06 28.10 6.45
N ARG A 72 -50.62 28.42 7.62
CA ARG A 72 -50.58 27.70 8.91
C ARG A 72 -51.88 26.94 9.21
N ARG A 73 -51.76 26.01 10.19
CA ARG A 73 -52.73 25.42 11.17
C ARG A 73 -53.19 23.99 10.81
N GLY A 74 -53.22 23.01 11.71
CA GLY A 74 -53.24 23.07 13.19
C GLY A 74 -52.66 21.84 13.92
N CYS A 75 -52.62 21.99 15.25
CA CYS A 75 -51.84 21.26 16.25
C CYS A 75 -52.36 19.87 16.64
N MET A 76 -51.47 19.02 17.16
CA MET A 76 -51.70 18.31 18.43
C MET A 76 -50.37 18.04 19.19
N THR A 77 -50.27 18.69 20.36
CA THR A 77 -49.68 18.30 21.67
C THR A 77 -48.31 17.58 21.79
N ARG A 78 -47.38 18.34 22.38
CA ARG A 78 -46.13 18.06 23.14
C ARG A 78 -46.35 17.20 24.42
N PRO A 79 -45.31 16.63 25.08
CA PRO A 79 -44.19 17.34 25.77
C PRO A 79 -42.79 16.77 25.49
N SER A 80 -41.77 17.57 25.16
CA SER A 80 -40.94 18.50 25.97
C SER A 80 -39.69 17.83 26.56
N ILE A 81 -38.50 18.26 26.10
CA ILE A 81 -37.36 18.66 26.94
C ILE A 81 -36.70 19.85 26.24
N ARG A 82 -36.41 20.88 27.05
CA ARG A 82 -35.94 22.20 26.63
C ARG A 82 -34.43 22.19 26.37
N GLN A 83 -34.02 22.98 25.39
CA GLN A 83 -32.69 23.55 25.28
C GLN A 83 -32.31 24.33 26.55
N VAL A 84 -31.04 24.26 26.94
CA VAL A 84 -30.32 25.40 27.51
C VAL A 84 -28.98 25.50 26.78
N SER A 85 -28.84 26.55 25.98
CA SER A 85 -27.54 27.10 25.61
C SER A 85 -26.92 27.75 26.84
N ALA A 86 -25.65 27.49 27.14
CA ALA A 86 -24.82 28.39 27.94
C ALA A 86 -23.32 28.05 27.84
N VAL A 87 -22.59 29.02 27.28
CA VAL A 87 -21.29 29.54 27.76
C VAL A 87 -20.02 28.77 27.41
N LEU A 88 -19.29 29.36 26.44
CA LEU A 88 -17.84 29.31 26.30
C LEU A 88 -17.15 29.60 27.65
N ALA A 89 -16.27 28.71 28.09
CA ALA A 89 -15.20 29.04 29.01
C ALA A 89 -13.86 28.90 28.28
N VAL A 90 -13.32 30.05 27.89
CA VAL A 90 -11.92 30.23 27.51
C VAL A 90 -11.10 30.15 28.80
N ALA A 91 -10.22 29.16 28.93
CA ALA A 91 -9.21 29.13 29.98
C ALA A 91 -7.99 29.95 29.51
N THR A 92 -8.01 31.23 29.82
CA THR A 92 -6.82 32.10 29.82
C THR A 92 -5.96 31.75 31.03
N PHE A 93 -4.74 31.27 30.80
CA PHE A 93 -3.70 31.24 31.83
C PHE A 93 -3.18 32.67 32.07
N LEU A 94 -3.59 33.30 33.18
CA LEU A 94 -2.90 34.45 33.76
C LEU A 94 -1.85 33.92 34.75
N SER A 95 -0.58 34.01 34.37
CA SER A 95 0.53 33.94 35.33
C SER A 95 0.70 35.33 35.98
N ALA A 96 0.57 35.37 37.30
CA ALA A 96 0.85 36.55 38.10
C ALA A 96 2.36 36.78 38.20
N ALA A 97 2.78 37.99 37.83
CA ALA A 97 4.09 38.53 38.16
C ALA A 97 4.00 39.33 39.47
N CYS A 98 4.90 39.04 40.40
CA CYS A 98 5.41 40.02 41.36
C CYS A 98 6.94 39.95 41.30
N GLY A 99 7.57 41.08 41.00
CA GLY A 99 9.01 41.22 40.84
C GLY A 99 9.73 41.77 42.07
N GLY A 100 11.03 42.03 41.86
CA GLY A 100 12.01 42.64 42.76
C GLY A 100 13.07 41.61 43.18
N ASP A 101 14.38 41.82 43.08
CA ASP A 101 15.19 42.97 42.68
C ASP A 101 16.62 42.49 42.34
N GLU A 102 17.30 43.28 41.51
CA GLU A 102 18.74 43.58 41.45
C GLU A 102 19.80 42.47 41.64
N ALA A 103 20.65 42.27 40.60
CA ALA A 103 22.06 42.72 40.60
C ALA A 103 22.85 42.11 39.42
N THR A 104 23.30 42.96 38.52
CA THR A 104 24.61 42.82 37.83
C THR A 104 25.60 43.73 38.57
N PRO A 105 26.94 43.68 38.37
CA PRO A 105 27.71 43.04 37.29
C PRO A 105 28.99 42.31 37.78
N ALA A 106 29.66 41.58 36.88
CA ALA A 106 31.13 41.58 36.80
C ALA A 106 31.62 40.83 35.56
N SER A 107 32.28 41.59 34.69
CA SER A 107 33.22 41.19 33.65
C SER A 107 34.46 40.50 34.22
N SER A 108 35.07 39.58 33.46
CA SER A 108 36.53 39.54 33.34
C SER A 108 36.97 38.84 32.06
N ASP A 109 37.91 39.52 31.41
CA ASP A 109 38.59 39.25 30.16
C ASP A 109 39.47 37.99 30.10
N ALA A 110 39.93 37.72 28.87
CA ALA A 110 41.27 37.23 28.51
C ALA A 110 41.59 35.74 28.82
N ALA A 111 42.44 35.03 28.07
CA ALA A 111 43.17 35.32 26.84
C ALA A 111 43.72 33.98 26.28
N SER A 112 44.10 34.06 25.01
CA SER A 112 45.11 33.27 24.30
C SER A 112 46.20 32.58 25.14
N GLN A 113 46.61 31.37 24.73
CA GLN A 113 47.99 31.02 24.30
C GLN A 113 48.21 29.50 24.21
N ALA A 114 48.54 29.00 23.01
CA ALA A 114 49.64 28.06 22.80
C ALA A 114 50.96 28.89 22.79
N PRO A 115 52.19 28.37 23.06
CA PRO A 115 52.81 27.24 22.35
C PRO A 115 53.88 26.42 23.13
N ALA A 116 54.42 25.35 22.51
CA ALA A 116 55.85 24.91 22.50
C ALA A 116 55.92 23.50 21.85
N THR A 117 56.31 23.36 20.59
CA THR A 117 57.68 23.05 20.09
C THR A 117 58.47 22.00 20.89
N SER A 118 58.65 20.81 20.31
CA SER A 118 59.89 20.05 20.45
C SER A 118 60.32 19.48 19.10
N THR A 119 61.55 19.85 18.74
CA THR A 119 62.35 19.50 17.57
C THR A 119 62.85 18.06 17.61
N GLY A 120 62.77 17.35 16.49
CA GLY A 120 63.52 16.12 16.20
C GLY A 120 63.83 16.07 14.69
N ALA A 121 65.10 16.17 14.33
CA ALA A 121 65.61 16.15 12.96
C ALA A 121 65.65 14.71 12.39
N PRO A 122 65.64 14.52 11.05
CA PRO A 122 65.53 13.22 10.40
C PRO A 122 66.89 12.56 10.10
N GLU A 123 66.91 11.23 10.09
CA GLU A 123 68.01 10.40 9.55
C GLU A 123 67.93 10.27 8.01
N PRO A 124 69.07 10.03 7.32
CA PRO A 124 69.13 9.98 5.86
C PRO A 124 68.81 8.57 5.33
N VAL A 125 67.87 8.48 4.37
CA VAL A 125 67.57 7.26 3.61
C VAL A 125 68.04 7.42 2.17
N GLU A 126 68.84 6.47 1.70
CA GLU A 126 69.37 6.35 0.34
C GLU A 126 68.24 6.15 -0.71
N PRO A 127 68.45 6.53 -1.99
CA PRO A 127 67.43 6.38 -3.01
C PRO A 127 67.41 4.95 -3.57
N ALA A 128 66.34 4.20 -3.30
CA ALA A 128 66.01 2.98 -4.02
C ALA A 128 65.14 3.31 -5.24
N THR A 129 65.63 2.89 -6.40
CA THR A 129 64.97 2.96 -7.70
C THR A 129 63.80 1.96 -7.76
N GLU A 130 62.55 2.41 -7.84
CA GLU A 130 61.39 1.54 -8.05
C GLU A 130 60.71 1.82 -9.41
N ALA A 131 60.38 0.71 -10.09
CA ALA A 131 59.75 0.63 -11.40
C ALA A 131 58.24 1.00 -11.35
N PRO A 132 57.59 1.34 -12.47
CA PRO A 132 56.20 1.80 -12.45
C PRO A 132 55.25 0.64 -12.13
N THR A 133 54.68 0.65 -10.92
CA THR A 133 53.53 -0.19 -10.56
C THR A 133 52.26 0.46 -11.07
N THR A 134 51.63 -0.17 -12.06
CA THR A 134 50.28 0.15 -12.55
C THR A 134 49.26 -0.14 -11.44
N THR A 135 48.80 0.89 -10.74
CA THR A 135 47.68 0.78 -9.80
C THR A 135 46.38 0.60 -10.59
N ALA A 136 45.75 -0.56 -10.46
CA ALA A 136 44.38 -0.76 -10.94
C ALA A 136 43.42 0.17 -10.17
N PRO A 137 42.39 0.74 -10.80
CA PRO A 137 41.43 1.60 -10.12
C PRO A 137 40.65 0.79 -9.08
N PRO A 138 40.18 1.41 -7.98
CA PRO A 138 39.41 0.71 -6.97
C PRO A 138 38.14 0.15 -7.60
N THR A 139 37.96 -1.16 -7.47
CA THR A 139 36.73 -1.84 -7.84
C THR A 139 35.64 -1.33 -6.89
N THR A 140 34.77 -0.46 -7.37
CA THR A 140 33.56 -0.08 -6.66
C THR A 140 32.71 -1.33 -6.49
N THR A 141 32.74 -1.94 -5.30
CA THR A 141 31.80 -2.98 -4.93
C THR A 141 30.43 -2.32 -4.87
N THR A 142 29.67 -2.43 -5.95
CA THR A 142 28.25 -2.11 -5.95
C THR A 142 27.58 -3.06 -4.97
N LEU A 143 27.08 -2.50 -3.85
CA LEU A 143 26.14 -3.20 -2.99
C LEU A 143 24.97 -3.70 -3.86
N PRO A 144 24.44 -4.91 -3.62
CA PRO A 144 23.29 -5.39 -4.35
C PRO A 144 22.15 -4.39 -4.13
N GLU A 145 21.67 -3.81 -5.22
CA GLU A 145 20.51 -2.92 -5.19
C GLU A 145 19.33 -3.75 -4.67
N SER A 146 18.90 -3.44 -3.45
CA SER A 146 17.67 -4.00 -2.88
C SER A 146 16.54 -3.66 -3.84
N PRO A 147 15.76 -4.65 -4.33
CA PRO A 147 14.67 -4.37 -5.22
C PRO A 147 13.75 -3.36 -4.54
N PRO A 148 13.22 -2.36 -5.28
CA PRO A 148 12.28 -1.42 -4.70
C PRO A 148 11.10 -2.20 -4.10
N PRO A 149 10.47 -1.70 -3.02
CA PRO A 149 9.47 -2.44 -2.23
C PRO A 149 8.32 -3.03 -3.06
N SER A 150 8.08 -2.53 -4.29
CA SER A 150 7.04 -3.01 -5.19
C SER A 150 7.41 -4.23 -6.05
N GLU A 151 8.68 -4.60 -6.23
CA GLU A 151 9.05 -5.67 -7.18
C GLU A 151 8.97 -7.10 -6.61
N ARG A 152 8.95 -7.26 -5.27
CA ARG A 152 8.79 -8.57 -4.60
C ARG A 152 8.11 -8.43 -3.24
N GLU A 153 6.91 -7.87 -3.22
CA GLU A 153 6.07 -7.90 -2.02
C GLU A 153 5.63 -9.35 -1.73
N ILE A 154 6.31 -10.00 -0.78
CA ILE A 154 6.03 -11.39 -0.39
C ILE A 154 4.90 -11.45 0.63
N VAL A 155 4.86 -10.53 1.58
CA VAL A 155 3.81 -10.42 2.59
C VAL A 155 3.20 -9.05 2.44
N SER A 156 1.87 -9.00 2.40
CA SER A 156 1.07 -7.79 2.28
C SER A 156 -0.06 -7.81 3.31
N ALA A 157 -0.42 -6.65 3.83
CA ALA A 157 -1.48 -6.47 4.82
C ALA A 157 -2.46 -5.43 4.28
N GLY A 158 -3.71 -5.84 4.12
CA GLY A 158 -4.84 -4.99 3.70
C GLY A 158 -5.63 -4.50 4.91
N ASP A 159 -6.86 -4.04 4.72
CA ASP A 159 -7.66 -3.52 5.83
C ASP A 159 -8.15 -4.64 6.77
N TRP A 160 -8.65 -5.72 6.18
CA TRP A 160 -9.33 -6.81 6.90
C TRP A 160 -8.63 -8.17 6.80
N HIS A 161 -7.60 -8.26 5.96
CA HIS A 161 -6.88 -9.50 5.70
C HIS A 161 -5.40 -9.24 5.43
N SER A 162 -4.64 -10.31 5.52
CA SER A 162 -3.23 -10.34 5.15
C SER A 162 -3.01 -11.48 4.17
N CYS A 163 -2.06 -11.30 3.25
CA CYS A 163 -1.70 -12.32 2.27
C CYS A 163 -0.19 -12.49 2.22
N GLY A 164 0.24 -13.71 1.91
CA GLY A 164 1.66 -14.03 1.74
C GLY A 164 1.91 -15.06 0.65
N VAL A 165 2.97 -14.85 -0.14
CA VAL A 165 3.50 -15.82 -1.10
C VAL A 165 4.40 -16.83 -0.38
N ARG A 166 4.03 -18.10 -0.43
CA ARG A 166 4.82 -19.22 0.09
C ARG A 166 6.02 -19.51 -0.80
N VAL A 167 7.00 -20.21 -0.24
CA VAL A 167 8.21 -20.69 -0.96
C VAL A 167 7.92 -21.58 -2.17
N ASP A 168 6.73 -22.16 -2.28
CA ASP A 168 6.29 -22.94 -3.45
C ASP A 168 5.59 -22.09 -4.53
N GLY A 169 5.50 -20.77 -4.30
CA GLY A 169 4.84 -19.78 -5.14
C GLY A 169 3.32 -19.69 -4.93
N THR A 170 2.72 -20.50 -4.06
CA THR A 170 1.28 -20.38 -3.76
C THR A 170 1.01 -19.21 -2.81
N VAL A 171 -0.18 -18.60 -2.91
CA VAL A 171 -0.58 -17.53 -1.98
C VAL A 171 -1.45 -18.10 -0.86
N THR A 172 -1.24 -17.58 0.34
CA THR A 172 -2.11 -17.78 1.50
C THR A 172 -2.65 -16.45 1.93
N CYS A 173 -3.95 -16.36 2.15
CA CYS A 173 -4.54 -15.20 2.81
C CYS A 173 -5.23 -15.64 4.10
N TRP A 174 -5.23 -14.77 5.11
CA TRP A 174 -5.87 -14.97 6.40
C TRP A 174 -6.47 -13.65 6.91
N GLY A 175 -7.44 -13.74 7.82
CA GLY A 175 -8.29 -12.61 8.24
C GLY A 175 -9.76 -12.89 7.92
N SER A 176 -10.49 -11.84 7.57
CA SER A 176 -11.92 -11.95 7.28
C SER A 176 -12.26 -11.75 5.80
N ASN A 177 -13.28 -12.48 5.37
CA ASN A 177 -13.99 -12.32 4.10
C ASN A 177 -15.31 -11.55 4.29
N GLU A 178 -15.64 -11.14 5.51
CA GLU A 178 -16.94 -10.57 5.85
C GLU A 178 -16.93 -9.07 5.61
N PHE A 179 -17.84 -8.59 4.76
CA PHE A 179 -18.03 -7.17 4.51
C PHE A 179 -19.38 -6.67 5.04
N LEU A 180 -19.35 -5.50 5.68
CA LEU A 180 -20.53 -4.75 6.08
C LEU A 180 -20.77 -3.60 5.10
N PHE A 181 -21.77 -3.73 4.23
CA PHE A 181 -22.43 -2.56 3.68
C PHE A 181 -23.44 -2.04 4.70
N PHE A 182 -23.26 -0.80 5.16
CA PHE A 182 -24.38 0.00 5.63
C PHE A 182 -25.20 0.44 4.41
N ASP A 183 -25.97 -0.46 3.80
CA ASP A 183 -27.12 -0.04 3.00
C ASP A 183 -28.38 -0.38 3.80
N GLU A 184 -29.03 0.67 4.28
CA GLU A 184 -30.12 0.64 5.28
C GLU A 184 -31.45 0.10 4.70
N ALA A 185 -31.43 -0.55 3.53
CA ALA A 185 -32.62 -0.81 2.73
C ALA A 185 -33.01 -2.29 2.62
N ASP A 186 -32.07 -3.22 2.72
CA ASP A 186 -32.37 -4.65 2.72
C ASP A 186 -31.53 -5.34 3.79
N ASN A 187 -32.21 -5.90 4.78
CA ASN A 187 -31.62 -6.75 5.81
C ASN A 187 -31.16 -8.10 5.19
N SER A 188 -30.35 -8.05 4.12
CA SER A 188 -29.63 -9.16 3.52
C SER A 188 -28.28 -9.23 4.23
N GLY A 189 -27.95 -10.43 4.73
CA GLY A 189 -26.77 -10.64 5.57
C GLY A 189 -25.46 -10.32 4.86
N TRP A 190 -24.39 -10.29 5.68
CA TRP A 190 -22.97 -10.17 5.33
C TRP A 190 -22.65 -10.58 3.89
N ASP A 191 -22.19 -9.63 3.07
CA ASP A 191 -21.75 -9.93 1.71
C ASP A 191 -20.34 -10.54 1.77
N TYR A 192 -20.11 -11.56 0.96
CA TYR A 192 -18.87 -12.33 0.96
C TYR A 192 -17.87 -11.63 0.03
N ALA A 193 -16.89 -10.94 0.60
CA ALA A 193 -15.93 -10.15 -0.15
C ALA A 193 -14.98 -11.01 -1.01
N GLY A 194 -14.74 -12.27 -0.65
CA GLY A 194 -13.92 -13.20 -1.44
C GLY A 194 -12.43 -12.87 -1.52
N ASN A 195 -11.92 -11.95 -0.70
CA ASN A 195 -10.52 -11.54 -0.65
C ASN A 195 -9.56 -12.64 -0.17
N LEU A 196 -10.06 -13.67 0.53
CA LEU A 196 -9.31 -14.88 0.89
C LEU A 196 -9.43 -16.01 -0.15
N ASP A 197 -10.27 -15.86 -1.19
CA ASP A 197 -10.48 -16.87 -2.23
C ASP A 197 -9.36 -16.84 -3.29
N VAL A 198 -8.17 -17.24 -2.86
CA VAL A 198 -6.96 -17.21 -3.69
C VAL A 198 -7.16 -18.03 -4.97
N PRO A 199 -7.05 -17.41 -6.16
CA PRO A 199 -7.09 -18.13 -7.42
C PRO A 199 -5.94 -19.14 -7.53
N PRO A 200 -6.16 -20.33 -8.10
CA PRO A 200 -5.11 -21.34 -8.19
C PRO A 200 -3.91 -20.86 -9.02
N GLY A 201 -2.76 -21.47 -8.77
CA GLY A 201 -1.52 -21.23 -9.49
C GLY A 201 -0.46 -20.52 -8.65
N GLN A 202 0.64 -20.13 -9.31
CA GLN A 202 1.78 -19.50 -8.68
C GLN A 202 1.76 -17.98 -8.83
N PHE A 203 2.38 -17.30 -7.88
CA PHE A 203 2.54 -15.86 -7.79
C PHE A 203 3.99 -15.52 -7.45
N LEU A 204 4.46 -14.37 -7.94
CA LEU A 204 5.77 -13.77 -7.67
C LEU A 204 5.69 -12.73 -6.55
N SER A 205 4.54 -12.06 -6.43
CA SER A 205 4.23 -11.09 -5.38
C SER A 205 2.73 -11.00 -5.17
N VAL A 206 2.32 -10.45 -4.03
CA VAL A 206 0.93 -10.18 -3.67
C VAL A 206 0.82 -8.80 -3.02
N SER A 207 -0.27 -8.11 -3.28
CA SER A 207 -0.62 -6.82 -2.67
C SER A 207 -2.09 -6.87 -2.24
N ALA A 208 -2.32 -6.70 -0.94
CA ALA A 208 -3.64 -6.71 -0.33
C ALA A 208 -4.15 -5.26 -0.18
N GLY A 209 -5.30 -4.98 -0.79
CA GLY A 209 -6.04 -3.73 -0.59
C GLY A 209 -7.04 -3.87 0.56
N ALA A 210 -8.06 -3.01 0.60
CA ALA A 210 -9.05 -3.09 1.68
C ALA A 210 -9.88 -4.39 1.65
N LEU A 211 -10.42 -4.72 0.48
CA LEU A 211 -11.39 -5.82 0.29
C LEU A 211 -11.12 -6.64 -0.98
N HIS A 212 -9.99 -6.38 -1.61
CA HIS A 212 -9.51 -7.10 -2.77
C HIS A 212 -8.01 -7.32 -2.64
N THR A 213 -7.52 -8.31 -3.38
CA THR A 213 -6.11 -8.64 -3.43
C THR A 213 -5.70 -8.76 -4.88
N CYS A 214 -4.53 -8.25 -5.22
CA CYS A 214 -3.93 -8.42 -6.52
C CYS A 214 -2.59 -9.13 -6.39
N GLY A 215 -2.31 -10.09 -7.27
CA GLY A 215 -1.05 -10.80 -7.32
C GLY A 215 -0.41 -10.78 -8.70
N LEU A 216 0.91 -10.69 -8.74
CA LEU A 216 1.70 -10.82 -9.96
C LEU A 216 2.03 -12.30 -10.19
N ARG A 217 1.73 -12.83 -11.37
CA ARG A 217 2.01 -14.23 -11.74
C ARG A 217 3.31 -14.38 -12.54
N PRO A 218 3.88 -15.60 -12.59
CA PRO A 218 4.88 -15.95 -13.61
C PRO A 218 4.36 -15.59 -15.01
N GLY A 219 5.21 -14.99 -15.85
CA GLY A 219 4.79 -14.42 -17.14
C GLY A 219 4.35 -12.95 -17.07
N LEU A 220 4.48 -12.33 -15.90
CA LEU A 220 4.24 -10.89 -15.66
C LEU A 220 2.78 -10.45 -15.87
N THR A 221 1.83 -11.36 -15.68
CA THR A 221 0.39 -11.04 -15.72
C THR A 221 -0.15 -10.82 -14.30
N VAL A 222 -1.18 -9.98 -14.18
CA VAL A 222 -1.83 -9.69 -12.89
C VAL A 222 -3.12 -10.50 -12.77
N SER A 223 -3.40 -11.01 -11.58
CA SER A 223 -4.72 -11.52 -11.23
C SER A 223 -5.16 -10.88 -9.93
N CYS A 224 -6.36 -10.30 -9.94
CA CYS A 224 -6.99 -9.75 -8.75
C CYS A 224 -8.23 -10.55 -8.40
N TRP A 225 -8.59 -10.56 -7.13
CA TRP A 225 -9.76 -11.24 -6.59
C TRP A 225 -10.27 -10.51 -5.35
N GLY A 226 -11.55 -10.68 -5.06
CA GLY A 226 -12.24 -9.99 -3.97
C GLY A 226 -13.39 -9.14 -4.50
N VAL A 227 -13.70 -8.04 -3.81
CA VAL A 227 -14.72 -7.07 -4.23
C VAL A 227 -14.37 -6.47 -5.61
N ASP A 228 -15.39 -6.21 -6.42
CA ASP A 228 -15.23 -5.69 -7.78
C ASP A 228 -16.35 -4.72 -8.21
N HIS A 229 -16.94 -3.99 -7.25
CA HIS A 229 -18.06 -3.09 -7.57
C HIS A 229 -17.66 -1.90 -8.44
N SER A 230 -16.38 -1.57 -8.46
CA SER A 230 -15.79 -0.48 -9.26
C SER A 230 -14.84 -0.98 -10.34
N GLY A 231 -14.74 -2.30 -10.55
CA GLY A 231 -13.76 -2.92 -11.44
C GLY A 231 -12.34 -2.99 -10.85
N GLU A 232 -12.17 -2.88 -9.52
CA GLU A 232 -10.87 -2.89 -8.84
C GLU A 232 -10.16 -4.27 -8.89
N SER A 233 -10.92 -5.33 -9.15
CA SER A 233 -10.44 -6.70 -9.38
C SER A 233 -10.34 -7.06 -10.87
N ASP A 234 -10.57 -6.12 -11.78
CA ASP A 234 -10.46 -6.28 -13.23
C ASP A 234 -9.18 -5.63 -13.81
N PRO A 235 -8.00 -6.27 -13.69
CA PRO A 235 -6.77 -5.68 -14.18
C PRO A 235 -6.78 -5.52 -15.71
N PRO A 236 -6.29 -4.38 -16.25
CA PRO A 236 -6.21 -4.19 -17.69
C PRO A 236 -5.19 -5.16 -18.31
N PRO A 237 -5.38 -5.54 -19.58
CA PRO A 237 -4.46 -6.45 -20.25
C PRO A 237 -3.07 -5.84 -20.38
N GLY A 238 -2.04 -6.66 -20.20
CA GLY A 238 -0.64 -6.23 -20.33
C GLY A 238 0.30 -7.02 -19.46
N GLN A 239 1.56 -6.60 -19.46
CA GLN A 239 2.60 -7.14 -18.59
C GLN A 239 3.02 -6.10 -17.55
N PHE A 240 3.19 -6.57 -16.32
CA PHE A 240 3.47 -5.75 -15.15
C PHE A 240 4.71 -6.26 -14.41
N ARG A 241 5.48 -5.35 -13.81
CA ARG A 241 6.60 -5.68 -12.93
C ARG A 241 6.23 -5.59 -11.46
N ALA A 242 5.18 -4.82 -11.15
CA ALA A 242 4.66 -4.64 -9.82
C ALA A 242 3.17 -4.33 -9.88
N VAL A 243 2.48 -4.64 -8.78
CA VAL A 243 1.08 -4.28 -8.55
C VAL A 243 0.94 -3.80 -7.12
N SER A 244 0.08 -2.81 -6.89
CA SER A 244 -0.27 -2.28 -5.58
C SER A 244 -1.78 -2.07 -5.52
N ALA A 245 -2.43 -2.66 -4.51
CA ALA A 245 -3.86 -2.53 -4.27
C ALA A 245 -4.10 -1.49 -3.16
N GLY A 246 -4.98 -0.52 -3.42
CA GLY A 246 -5.44 0.48 -2.45
C GLY A 246 -6.79 0.09 -1.85
N ARG A 247 -7.56 1.08 -1.39
CA ARG A 247 -8.87 0.81 -0.75
C ARG A 247 -9.98 0.38 -1.72
N SER A 248 -10.06 0.99 -2.89
CA SER A 248 -11.08 0.67 -3.90
C SER A 248 -10.57 0.84 -5.33
N HIS A 249 -9.24 0.88 -5.48
CA HIS A 249 -8.55 0.96 -6.76
C HIS A 249 -7.25 0.17 -6.68
N SER A 250 -6.69 -0.11 -7.84
CA SER A 250 -5.45 -0.84 -7.99
C SER A 250 -4.57 -0.12 -9.01
N CYS A 251 -3.26 -0.20 -8.81
CA CYS A 251 -2.29 0.32 -9.76
C CYS A 251 -1.21 -0.72 -10.04
N GLY A 252 -0.74 -0.76 -11.28
CA GLY A 252 0.31 -1.65 -11.74
C GLY A 252 1.39 -0.89 -12.50
N LEU A 253 2.66 -1.21 -12.21
CA LEU A 253 3.80 -0.73 -12.98
C LEU A 253 4.03 -1.66 -14.17
N ARG A 254 3.89 -1.14 -15.39
CA ARG A 254 4.11 -1.91 -16.62
C ARG A 254 5.60 -2.16 -16.88
N THR A 255 5.89 -3.12 -17.75
CA THR A 255 7.27 -3.45 -18.16
C THR A 255 7.98 -2.35 -18.93
N ASP A 256 7.24 -1.40 -19.49
CA ASP A 256 7.71 -0.18 -20.16
C ASP A 256 7.88 1.03 -19.19
N ARG A 257 7.77 0.80 -17.88
CA ARG A 257 7.86 1.80 -16.81
C ARG A 257 6.70 2.81 -16.75
N THR A 258 5.62 2.62 -17.49
CA THR A 258 4.38 3.39 -17.30
C THR A 258 3.51 2.78 -16.21
N ILE A 259 2.60 3.57 -15.63
CA ILE A 259 1.63 3.08 -14.63
C ILE A 259 0.26 2.89 -15.30
N ALA A 260 -0.41 1.80 -14.95
CA ALA A 260 -1.84 1.60 -15.19
C ALA A 260 -2.56 1.65 -13.84
N CYS A 261 -3.68 2.33 -13.74
CA CYS A 261 -4.56 2.21 -12.57
C CYS A 261 -5.99 1.90 -13.03
N TRP A 262 -6.72 1.17 -12.20
CA TRP A 262 -8.09 0.71 -12.46
C TRP A 262 -8.89 0.62 -11.16
N GLY A 263 -10.21 0.46 -11.25
CA GLY A 263 -11.13 0.55 -10.10
C GLY A 263 -11.75 1.94 -9.94
N TRP A 264 -12.08 2.32 -8.71
CA TRP A 264 -12.74 3.60 -8.41
C TRP A 264 -11.80 4.80 -8.64
N GLY A 265 -12.24 5.76 -9.45
CA GLY A 265 -11.40 6.83 -9.99
C GLY A 265 -11.96 8.25 -9.86
N ASP A 266 -13.04 8.49 -9.11
CA ASP A 266 -13.76 9.80 -9.11
C ASP A 266 -12.93 10.98 -8.58
N LYS A 267 -11.80 10.71 -7.93
CA LYS A 267 -10.84 11.73 -7.45
C LYS A 267 -9.58 11.79 -8.31
N GLY A 268 -9.53 11.06 -9.41
CA GLY A 268 -8.39 10.98 -10.33
C GLY A 268 -7.30 10.01 -9.88
N GLN A 269 -7.53 9.16 -8.87
CA GLN A 269 -6.53 8.17 -8.40
C GLN A 269 -6.20 7.09 -9.44
N THR A 270 -7.06 6.94 -10.45
CA THR A 270 -6.84 6.08 -11.62
C THR A 270 -6.15 6.79 -12.79
N ASP A 271 -5.80 8.06 -12.65
CA ASP A 271 -5.21 8.90 -13.69
C ASP A 271 -3.73 9.21 -13.40
N PRO A 272 -2.82 8.23 -13.55
CA PRO A 272 -1.41 8.44 -13.26
C PRO A 272 -0.81 9.52 -14.18
N PRO A 273 0.06 10.40 -13.64
CA PRO A 273 0.74 11.39 -14.46
C PRO A 273 1.68 10.71 -15.46
N PRO A 274 1.92 11.30 -16.64
CA PRO A 274 2.82 10.74 -17.62
C PRO A 274 4.27 10.72 -17.09
N GLY A 275 5.03 9.69 -17.47
CA GLY A 275 6.43 9.55 -17.10
C GLY A 275 6.86 8.09 -16.97
N GLU A 276 8.15 7.89 -16.65
CA GLU A 276 8.71 6.60 -16.30
C GLU A 276 8.86 6.45 -14.79
N PHE A 277 8.42 5.31 -14.28
CA PHE A 277 8.41 4.97 -12.86
C PHE A 277 9.17 3.68 -12.59
N ARG A 278 9.64 3.54 -11.36
CA ARG A 278 10.29 2.32 -10.85
C ARG A 278 9.55 1.68 -9.67
N ALA A 279 8.60 2.41 -9.07
CA ALA A 279 7.69 1.87 -8.06
C ALA A 279 6.35 2.61 -8.09
N VAL A 280 5.31 1.94 -7.59
CA VAL A 280 3.96 2.49 -7.40
C VAL A 280 3.40 1.98 -6.08
N SER A 281 2.66 2.83 -5.37
CA SER A 281 1.94 2.52 -4.14
C SER A 281 0.56 3.17 -4.18
N ALA A 282 -0.48 2.37 -3.98
CA ALA A 282 -1.88 2.78 -3.93
C ALA A 282 -2.32 2.88 -2.46
N GLY A 283 -2.89 4.04 -2.07
CA GLY A 283 -3.39 4.30 -0.72
C GLY A 283 -4.91 4.27 -0.62
N GLY A 284 -5.47 5.00 0.34
CA GLY A 284 -6.92 5.03 0.60
C GLY A 284 -7.75 5.71 -0.50
N GLY A 285 -7.28 6.82 -1.04
CA GLY A 285 -7.97 7.57 -2.11
C GLY A 285 -7.02 8.27 -3.09
N HIS A 286 -5.73 7.97 -2.98
CA HIS A 286 -4.66 8.52 -3.79
C HIS A 286 -3.65 7.42 -4.12
N SER A 287 -2.75 7.74 -5.03
CA SER A 287 -1.66 6.88 -5.44
C SER A 287 -0.39 7.71 -5.53
N CYS A 288 0.74 7.08 -5.24
CA CYS A 288 2.05 7.68 -5.41
C CYS A 288 2.96 6.76 -6.23
N GLY A 289 3.80 7.36 -7.06
CA GLY A 289 4.75 6.69 -7.91
C GLY A 289 6.14 7.29 -7.72
N LEU A 290 7.15 6.43 -7.66
CA LEU A 290 8.55 6.83 -7.64
C LEU A 290 9.08 6.83 -9.08
N ARG A 291 9.48 7.99 -9.57
CA ARG A 291 10.05 8.14 -10.91
C ARG A 291 11.45 7.52 -10.99
N THR A 292 11.87 7.23 -12.22
CA THR A 292 13.23 6.72 -12.49
C THR A 292 14.33 7.73 -12.15
N ASP A 293 14.00 9.02 -12.09
CA ASP A 293 14.89 10.11 -11.65
C ASP A 293 14.93 10.31 -10.13
N GLY A 294 14.28 9.44 -9.35
CA GLY A 294 14.25 9.49 -7.89
C GLY A 294 13.22 10.46 -7.29
N THR A 295 12.46 11.21 -8.10
CA THR A 295 11.40 12.09 -7.58
C THR A 295 10.08 11.35 -7.38
N ILE A 296 9.20 11.85 -6.51
CA ILE A 296 7.87 11.29 -6.27
C ILE A 296 6.80 12.07 -7.06
N ALA A 297 5.82 11.36 -7.58
CA ALA A 297 4.57 11.91 -8.10
C ALA A 297 3.41 11.30 -7.33
N CYS A 298 2.50 12.09 -6.78
CA CYS A 298 1.26 11.60 -6.19
C CYS A 298 0.06 12.21 -6.90
N TRP A 299 -1.02 11.45 -7.01
CA TRP A 299 -2.24 11.83 -7.73
C TRP A 299 -3.48 11.21 -7.07
N GLY A 300 -4.67 11.74 -7.36
CA GLY A 300 -5.92 11.35 -6.71
C GLY A 300 -6.41 12.37 -5.69
N LEU A 301 -7.06 11.88 -4.62
CA LEU A 301 -7.55 12.73 -3.54
C LEU A 301 -6.37 13.40 -2.80
N GLY A 302 -6.38 14.74 -2.73
CA GLY A 302 -5.29 15.54 -2.16
C GLY A 302 -5.74 16.61 -1.17
N ASP A 303 -6.96 16.52 -0.63
CA ASP A 303 -7.57 17.56 0.21
C ASP A 303 -6.88 17.77 1.58
N LYS A 304 -6.02 16.83 1.97
CA LYS A 304 -5.17 16.91 3.17
C LYS A 304 -3.69 17.09 2.86
N GLY A 305 -3.35 17.33 1.59
CA GLY A 305 -1.97 17.46 1.13
C GLY A 305 -1.26 16.11 0.93
N GLN A 306 -1.96 14.97 0.96
CA GLN A 306 -1.37 13.64 0.74
C GLN A 306 -0.77 13.45 -0.67
N THR A 307 -1.13 14.33 -1.61
CA THR A 307 -0.55 14.41 -2.96
C THR A 307 0.63 15.38 -3.09
N ASP A 308 0.91 16.18 -2.05
CA ASP A 308 1.91 17.24 -2.08
C ASP A 308 3.30 16.70 -1.72
N ALA A 309 3.80 15.79 -2.55
CA ALA A 309 5.08 15.13 -2.30
C ALA A 309 6.23 16.15 -2.19
N PRO A 310 7.06 16.06 -1.13
CA PRO A 310 8.17 16.99 -0.94
C PRO A 310 9.22 16.84 -2.05
N GLU A 311 9.90 17.94 -2.38
CA GLU A 311 11.03 17.91 -3.30
C GLU A 311 12.19 17.07 -2.74
N GLY A 312 12.90 16.39 -3.63
CA GLY A 312 14.05 15.59 -3.25
C GLY A 312 14.17 14.28 -4.03
N GLN A 313 15.11 13.45 -3.57
CA GLN A 313 15.44 12.16 -4.15
C GLN A 313 15.08 11.05 -3.16
N PHE A 314 14.38 10.04 -3.65
CA PHE A 314 13.78 8.99 -2.83
C PHE A 314 14.16 7.59 -3.31
N LEU A 315 14.33 6.69 -2.34
CA LEU A 315 14.53 5.26 -2.52
C LEU A 315 13.22 4.50 -2.58
N ALA A 316 12.22 4.92 -1.81
CA ALA A 316 10.93 4.27 -1.67
C ALA A 316 9.82 5.30 -1.39
N VAL A 317 8.59 4.90 -1.72
CA VAL A 317 7.37 5.63 -1.40
C VAL A 317 6.29 4.65 -0.96
N ALA A 318 5.50 5.03 0.05
CA ALA A 318 4.34 4.30 0.53
C ALA A 318 3.17 5.27 0.71
N ALA A 319 2.01 4.93 0.15
CA ALA A 319 0.77 5.69 0.29
C ALA A 319 -0.09 5.02 1.37
N GLY A 320 -0.40 5.76 2.44
CA GLY A 320 -1.30 5.32 3.50
C GLY A 320 -2.76 5.65 3.20
N SER A 321 -3.60 5.69 4.24
CA SER A 321 -5.02 6.02 4.11
C SER A 321 -5.27 7.45 3.62
N ILE A 322 -4.67 8.44 4.31
CA ILE A 322 -4.84 9.89 4.07
C ILE A 322 -3.53 10.68 4.21
N TYR A 323 -2.42 9.98 4.11
CA TYR A 323 -1.06 10.52 4.15
C TYR A 323 -0.14 9.64 3.28
N SER A 324 1.09 10.08 3.08
CA SER A 324 2.10 9.35 2.33
C SER A 324 3.45 9.50 3.02
N CYS A 325 4.33 8.51 2.86
CA CYS A 325 5.69 8.54 3.38
C CYS A 325 6.69 8.17 2.30
N GLY A 326 7.90 8.71 2.40
CA GLY A 326 9.00 8.45 1.49
C GLY A 326 10.32 8.29 2.23
N VAL A 327 11.14 7.35 1.78
CA VAL A 327 12.51 7.16 2.26
C VAL A 327 13.43 7.90 1.31
N ARG A 328 14.21 8.87 1.81
CA ARG A 328 15.19 9.60 1.01
C ARG A 328 16.43 8.75 0.72
N VAL A 329 17.24 9.18 -0.25
CA VAL A 329 18.52 8.53 -0.58
C VAL A 329 19.52 8.50 0.59
N GLU A 330 19.39 9.43 1.54
CA GLU A 330 20.16 9.45 2.78
C GLU A 330 19.57 8.55 3.89
N HIS A 331 18.54 7.74 3.58
CA HIS A 331 17.81 6.86 4.50
C HIS A 331 17.00 7.57 5.59
N THR A 332 16.81 8.89 5.50
CA THR A 332 15.84 9.61 6.35
C THR A 332 14.43 9.46 5.80
N VAL A 333 13.44 9.46 6.69
CA VAL A 333 12.02 9.39 6.29
C VAL A 333 11.39 10.78 6.32
N VAL A 334 10.43 11.01 5.43
CA VAL A 334 9.48 12.11 5.54
C VAL A 334 8.10 11.58 5.25
N CYS A 335 7.13 12.00 6.05
CA CYS A 335 5.73 11.79 5.79
C CYS A 335 5.04 13.13 5.53
N TRP A 336 3.98 13.13 4.72
CA TRP A 336 3.20 14.31 4.38
C TRP A 336 1.72 13.95 4.19
N GLY A 337 0.83 14.92 4.35
CA GLY A 337 -0.62 14.73 4.30
C GLY A 337 -1.28 14.99 5.66
N PHE A 338 -2.30 14.20 6.00
CA PHE A 338 -2.99 14.34 7.28
C PHE A 338 -2.20 13.69 8.42
N ASP A 339 -2.00 14.45 9.49
CA ASP A 339 -1.37 13.93 10.71
C ASP A 339 -2.43 13.35 11.67
N ASN A 340 -2.74 12.06 11.49
CA ASN A 340 -3.52 11.32 12.48
C ASN A 340 -2.58 10.54 13.40
N GLY A 341 -2.60 10.84 14.69
CA GLY A 341 -1.83 10.05 15.65
C GLY A 341 -0.32 10.21 15.59
N GLY A 342 0.20 11.30 15.03
CA GLY A 342 1.64 11.57 14.96
C GLY A 342 2.36 10.76 13.88
N VAL A 343 1.68 10.34 12.81
CA VAL A 343 2.33 9.66 11.66
C VAL A 343 3.35 10.56 10.97
N LEU A 344 3.22 11.89 11.10
CA LEU A 344 4.20 12.83 10.55
C LEU A 344 5.42 13.03 11.45
N ASP A 345 5.39 12.58 12.70
CA ASP A 345 6.51 12.61 13.65
C ASP A 345 7.51 11.48 13.34
N THR A 346 8.18 11.60 12.20
CA THR A 346 9.10 10.56 11.68
C THR A 346 10.32 10.37 12.58
N PRO A 347 10.78 9.13 12.78
CA PRO A 347 12.00 8.87 13.55
C PRO A 347 13.25 9.41 12.84
N ASP A 348 14.24 9.81 13.64
CA ASP A 348 15.56 10.22 13.13
C ASP A 348 16.43 9.03 12.68
N ASP A 349 16.11 7.81 13.13
CA ASP A 349 16.83 6.60 12.77
C ASP A 349 16.71 6.31 11.26
N PRO A 350 17.81 5.92 10.59
CA PRO A 350 17.76 5.60 9.17
C PRO A 350 16.96 4.32 8.90
N LEU A 351 16.05 4.39 7.93
CA LEU A 351 15.21 3.27 7.48
C LEU A 351 15.50 2.91 6.02
N LEU A 352 15.49 1.62 5.71
CA LEU A 352 15.66 1.07 4.36
C LEU A 352 14.34 1.06 3.57
N SER A 353 13.24 0.83 4.26
CA SER A 353 11.89 0.78 3.68
C SER A 353 10.86 1.19 4.71
N VAL A 354 9.68 1.56 4.24
CA VAL A 354 8.52 1.91 5.05
C VAL A 354 7.26 1.25 4.50
N ALA A 355 6.32 0.93 5.37
CA ALA A 355 4.96 0.51 5.07
C ALA A 355 4.00 1.34 5.92
N THR A 356 2.89 1.76 5.31
CA THR A 356 1.93 2.72 5.88
C THR A 356 0.58 2.06 6.06
N GLY A 357 0.05 2.08 7.27
CA GLY A 357 -1.32 1.68 7.58
C GLY A 357 -2.28 2.88 7.61
N ASN A 358 -3.40 2.76 8.33
CA ASN A 358 -4.36 3.86 8.44
C ASN A 358 -3.85 5.02 9.29
N SER A 359 -3.22 4.71 10.43
CA SER A 359 -2.73 5.72 11.38
C SER A 359 -1.37 5.37 12.00
N HIS A 360 -0.68 4.37 11.45
CA HIS A 360 0.68 4.00 11.86
C HIS A 360 1.58 3.75 10.65
N VAL A 361 2.88 3.91 10.87
CA VAL A 361 3.92 3.61 9.90
C VAL A 361 4.92 2.67 10.54
N CYS A 362 5.36 1.68 9.79
CA CYS A 362 6.45 0.80 10.17
C CYS A 362 7.58 0.88 9.15
N GLY A 363 8.82 0.71 9.57
CA GLY A 363 9.95 0.62 8.66
C GLY A 363 11.05 -0.31 9.14
N VAL A 364 11.83 -0.78 8.18
CA VAL A 364 12.93 -1.73 8.39
C VAL A 364 14.24 -0.94 8.55
N ARG A 365 14.95 -1.15 9.65
CA ARG A 365 16.30 -0.60 9.88
C ARG A 365 17.36 -1.43 9.15
N ALA A 366 18.57 -0.88 9.03
CA ALA A 366 19.71 -1.57 8.43
C ALA A 366 20.16 -2.83 9.20
N ASP A 367 19.89 -2.91 10.51
CA ASP A 367 20.13 -4.10 11.34
C ASP A 367 19.00 -5.14 11.26
N GLN A 368 18.05 -4.93 10.34
CA GLN A 368 16.86 -5.75 10.10
C GLN A 368 15.85 -5.73 11.25
N THR A 369 16.00 -4.87 12.26
CA THR A 369 14.94 -4.63 13.23
C THR A 369 13.88 -3.69 12.66
N LEU A 370 12.70 -3.68 13.27
CA LEU A 370 11.61 -2.82 12.87
C LEU A 370 11.45 -1.62 13.83
N THR A 371 11.07 -0.48 13.27
CA THR A 371 10.53 0.67 14.01
C THR A 371 9.12 0.87 13.55
N CYS A 372 8.20 1.16 14.46
CA CYS A 372 6.91 1.71 14.07
C CYS A 372 6.59 2.94 14.92
N TRP A 373 5.85 3.87 14.34
CA TRP A 373 5.35 5.08 14.99
C TRP A 373 3.93 5.41 14.49
N GLY A 374 3.29 6.40 15.10
CA GLY A 374 1.86 6.69 14.91
C GLY A 374 0.98 6.00 15.96
N LEU A 375 -0.33 5.94 15.68
CA LEU A 375 -1.31 5.25 16.51
C LEU A 375 -1.83 3.98 15.84
N SER A 376 -1.99 2.93 16.65
CA SER A 376 -2.74 1.73 16.30
C SER A 376 -4.06 1.66 17.08
N ASP A 377 -4.52 2.78 17.63
CA ASP A 377 -5.73 2.84 18.45
C ASP A 377 -6.97 2.61 17.61
N TYR A 378 -7.82 1.70 18.07
CA TYR A 378 -9.13 1.42 17.49
C TYR A 378 -10.22 1.98 18.41
N HIS A 379 -11.21 2.65 17.83
CA HIS A 379 -12.38 3.08 18.57
C HIS A 379 -13.37 1.92 18.68
N ASP A 380 -13.46 1.31 19.86
CA ASP A 380 -14.49 0.31 20.11
C ASP A 380 -15.85 1.00 20.26
N LEU A 381 -16.64 0.93 19.17
CA LEU A 381 -17.99 1.49 19.09
C LEU A 381 -18.97 0.81 20.06
N ALA A 382 -18.69 -0.42 20.52
CA ALA A 382 -19.56 -1.12 21.46
C ALA A 382 -19.35 -0.64 22.91
N SER A 383 -18.13 -0.19 23.24
CA SER A 383 -17.81 0.35 24.56
C SER A 383 -17.70 1.88 24.62
N ASP A 384 -17.83 2.58 23.48
CA ASP A 384 -17.59 4.02 23.32
C ASP A 384 -16.25 4.44 23.94
N SER A 385 -15.25 3.57 23.77
CA SER A 385 -13.91 3.71 24.35
C SER A 385 -12.87 3.50 23.26
N TRP A 386 -11.84 4.35 23.28
CA TRP A 386 -10.59 4.05 22.59
C TRP A 386 -9.97 2.87 23.33
N VAL A 387 -9.86 1.74 22.65
CA VAL A 387 -9.01 0.66 23.14
C VAL A 387 -7.62 1.03 22.65
N GLU A 388 -6.73 1.36 23.58
CA GLU A 388 -5.30 1.28 23.30
C GLU A 388 -5.05 -0.18 22.91
N VAL A 389 -4.99 -0.51 21.62
CA VAL A 389 -4.71 -1.88 21.13
C VAL A 389 -3.24 -2.25 21.38
N GLY A 390 -2.63 -1.64 22.40
CA GLY A 390 -1.22 -1.61 22.64
C GLY A 390 -0.55 -0.66 21.66
N LYS A 391 0.24 0.25 22.23
CA LYS A 391 1.58 0.60 21.76
C LYS A 391 2.05 -0.37 20.67
N LEU A 392 2.58 0.16 19.57
CA LEU A 392 3.28 -0.60 18.52
C LEU A 392 4.35 -1.52 19.12
N ASP A 393 3.92 -2.65 19.67
CA ASP A 393 4.75 -3.65 20.34
C ASP A 393 5.31 -4.52 19.24
N VAL A 394 6.24 -3.91 18.52
CA VAL A 394 6.97 -4.49 17.42
C VAL A 394 7.62 -5.78 17.91
N PRO A 395 7.29 -6.94 17.33
CA PRO A 395 7.87 -8.19 17.75
C PRO A 395 9.39 -8.16 17.62
N ALA A 396 10.09 -8.64 18.65
CA ALA A 396 11.54 -8.76 18.57
C ALA A 396 11.97 -9.72 17.45
N GLY A 397 13.09 -9.41 16.81
CA GLY A 397 13.70 -10.24 15.78
C GLY A 397 14.18 -9.43 14.58
N GLN A 398 14.60 -10.16 13.55
CA GLN A 398 15.08 -9.60 12.29
C GLN A 398 14.09 -9.90 11.16
N PHE A 399 13.85 -8.89 10.34
CA PHE A 399 12.85 -8.85 9.30
C PHE A 399 13.45 -8.39 7.97
N LEU A 400 13.02 -9.04 6.90
CA LEU A 400 13.35 -8.67 5.51
C LEU A 400 12.42 -7.58 4.98
N SER A 401 11.16 -7.61 5.42
CA SER A 401 10.14 -6.64 5.01
C SER A 401 9.07 -6.50 6.09
N VAL A 402 8.32 -5.41 6.01
CA VAL A 402 7.12 -5.15 6.80
C VAL A 402 6.01 -4.66 5.87
N ALA A 403 4.79 -5.07 6.17
CA ALA A 403 3.55 -4.59 5.57
C ALA A 403 2.64 -4.07 6.68
N ALA A 404 1.86 -3.04 6.37
CA ALA A 404 0.93 -2.41 7.31
C ALA A 404 -0.45 -2.35 6.68
N GLY A 405 -1.43 -2.96 7.37
CA GLY A 405 -2.84 -2.90 7.04
C GLY A 405 -3.53 -1.73 7.74
N GLU A 406 -4.85 -1.79 7.93
CA GLU A 406 -5.57 -0.67 8.56
C GLU A 406 -5.10 -0.42 10.00
N TYR A 407 -5.12 -1.45 10.85
CA TYR A 407 -4.74 -1.38 12.27
C TYR A 407 -3.85 -2.55 12.72
N HIS A 408 -3.29 -3.31 11.78
CA HIS A 408 -2.33 -4.38 12.04
C HIS A 408 -1.13 -4.28 11.12
N SER A 409 -0.09 -5.02 11.44
CA SER A 409 1.12 -5.12 10.64
C SER A 409 1.60 -6.56 10.59
N CYS A 410 2.28 -6.90 9.50
CA CYS A 410 2.89 -8.20 9.28
C CYS A 410 4.34 -8.01 8.80
N GLY A 411 5.27 -8.77 9.36
CA GLY A 411 6.67 -8.76 9.00
C GLY A 411 7.13 -10.13 8.51
N LEU A 412 7.86 -10.15 7.39
CA LEU A 412 8.59 -11.34 6.94
C LEU A 412 9.92 -11.42 7.67
N ARG A 413 10.12 -12.46 8.47
CA ARG A 413 11.37 -12.70 9.19
C ARG A 413 12.45 -13.24 8.25
N VAL A 414 13.71 -13.06 8.66
CA VAL A 414 14.89 -13.57 7.92
C VAL A 414 14.93 -15.09 7.78
N ASP A 415 14.21 -15.82 8.64
CA ASP A 415 14.07 -17.28 8.59
C ASP A 415 12.93 -17.75 7.67
N GLY A 416 12.24 -16.81 7.00
CA GLY A 416 11.12 -17.07 6.11
C GLY A 416 9.77 -17.23 6.81
N THR A 417 9.69 -17.11 8.14
CA THR A 417 8.39 -17.12 8.85
C THR A 417 7.77 -15.72 8.88
N VAL A 418 6.47 -15.63 9.14
CA VAL A 418 5.74 -14.35 9.24
C VAL A 418 5.28 -14.14 10.66
N ALA A 419 5.45 -12.92 11.17
CA ALA A 419 4.84 -12.48 12.41
C ALA A 419 3.92 -11.30 12.13
N CYS A 420 2.68 -11.35 12.61
CA CYS A 420 1.76 -10.22 12.56
C CYS A 420 1.38 -9.79 13.98
N TRP A 421 1.03 -8.52 14.13
CA TRP A 421 0.68 -7.88 15.39
C TRP A 421 -0.29 -6.70 15.15
N GLY A 422 -0.94 -6.23 16.22
CA GLY A 422 -1.97 -5.19 16.17
C GLY A 422 -3.39 -5.78 16.28
N LEU A 423 -4.37 -5.09 15.71
CA LEU A 423 -5.77 -5.51 15.75
C LEU A 423 -5.96 -6.91 15.14
N ASN A 424 -6.71 -7.77 15.83
CA ASN A 424 -6.90 -9.16 15.43
C ASN A 424 -8.33 -9.68 15.61
N ILE A 425 -9.34 -8.79 15.55
CA ILE A 425 -10.74 -9.18 15.74
C ILE A 425 -11.26 -10.11 14.62
N GLU A 426 -10.63 -10.06 13.45
CA GLU A 426 -10.96 -10.83 12.27
C GLU A 426 -9.96 -11.98 12.01
N GLY A 427 -8.97 -12.18 12.89
CA GLY A 427 -7.86 -13.11 12.67
C GLY A 427 -6.83 -12.61 11.65
N GLN A 428 -6.85 -11.31 11.27
CA GLN A 428 -5.95 -10.73 10.26
C GLN A 428 -4.47 -10.68 10.70
N ALA A 429 -4.22 -10.80 12.01
CA ALA A 429 -2.89 -10.94 12.60
C ALA A 429 -2.55 -12.39 13.01
N ASP A 430 -3.41 -13.37 12.72
CA ASP A 430 -3.14 -14.80 12.96
C ASP A 430 -2.37 -15.43 11.79
N ALA A 431 -1.11 -15.01 11.64
CA ALA A 431 -0.24 -15.50 10.57
C ALA A 431 -0.15 -17.05 10.60
N PRO A 432 -0.48 -17.74 9.50
CA PRO A 432 -0.45 -19.19 9.45
C PRO A 432 1.00 -19.69 9.50
N ALA A 433 1.20 -20.86 10.12
CA ALA A 433 2.50 -21.51 10.14
C ALA A 433 2.96 -21.87 8.71
N GLY A 434 4.24 -21.67 8.43
CA GLY A 434 4.84 -22.00 7.14
C GLY A 434 6.00 -21.08 6.80
N LEU A 435 6.63 -21.37 5.66
CA LEU A 435 7.68 -20.55 5.08
C LEU A 435 7.14 -19.75 3.91
N PHE A 436 7.43 -18.47 3.94
CA PHE A 436 7.11 -17.45 2.96
C PHE A 436 8.42 -16.94 2.38
N GLY A 437 8.42 -16.66 1.08
CA GLY A 437 9.63 -16.22 0.40
C GLY A 437 9.66 -16.61 -1.08
N PRO A 438 10.59 -16.02 -1.83
CA PRO A 438 10.84 -16.32 -3.23
C PRO A 438 11.47 -17.70 -3.47
#